data_AF-A0A4S4FPU7-F1
#
_entry.id   AF-A0A4S4FPU7-F1
#
_cell.length_a   1.000
_cell.length_b   1.000
_cell.length_c   1.000
_cell.angle_alpha   90.00
_cell.angle_beta   90.00
_cell.angle_gamma   90.00
#
_symmetry.space_group_name_H-M   'P 1'
#
loop_
_entity.id
_entity.type
_entity.pdbx_description
1 polymer ?
#
loop_
_entity_poly.entity_id
_entity_poly.type
_entity_poly.pdbx_seq_one_letter_code
_entity_poly.pdbx_strand_id
1 'polypeptide(L)'
;MPFARMDGGRLDRIHLSQRAPGTFQLLEPFSYLEPGRPEEERIVIRAHDESQPAKGANASDLASIPPFLWGLISNHGRHTASALMHDQLWWECLDPDRRLWIERRREADRVFRVSLREGNSSAVRSAILWSAVSIERFWGPRRWQAIAMAVQIVLGVGAIYLGIAALLGLGDLPLMLATLVAAPALLALPWRRDAAPIEILTHLGILFLPIAVVAIVGQFALAGLEVAGWALGGRKGPAPRRGPVGLTRPVKVRARNRVRAAGD
;
A
#
# COMPACT_ATOMS: atom_id res chain seq x y z
N MET A 1 -3.02 -6.55 -22.50
CA MET A 1 -3.15 -5.87 -21.20
C MET A 1 -4.61 -5.96 -20.80
N PRO A 2 -4.92 -6.35 -19.56
CA PRO A 2 -6.30 -6.60 -19.11
C PRO A 2 -7.14 -5.33 -18.90
N PHE A 3 -6.49 -4.16 -18.91
CA PHE A 3 -7.15 -2.86 -18.84
C PHE A 3 -7.45 -2.33 -20.24
N ALA A 4 -8.67 -1.85 -20.43
CA ALA A 4 -9.17 -1.29 -21.68
C ALA A 4 -9.91 0.02 -21.43
N ARG A 5 -9.85 0.93 -22.40
CA ARG A 5 -10.72 2.10 -22.48
C ARG A 5 -12.18 1.63 -22.67
N MET A 6 -13.14 2.52 -22.44
CA MET A 6 -14.57 2.19 -22.59
C MET A 6 -14.98 1.89 -24.03
N ASP A 7 -14.21 2.34 -25.03
CA ASP A 7 -14.38 2.01 -26.44
C ASP A 7 -13.80 0.63 -26.84
N GLY A 8 -13.28 -0.14 -25.87
CA GLY A 8 -12.62 -1.42 -26.09
C GLY A 8 -11.15 -1.32 -26.51
N GLY A 9 -10.64 -0.10 -26.73
CA GLY A 9 -9.24 0.16 -27.04
C GLY A 9 -8.30 -0.15 -25.87
N ARG A 10 -7.01 -0.36 -26.16
CA ARG A 10 -6.00 -0.57 -25.10
C ARG A 10 -5.89 0.68 -24.22
N LEU A 11 -5.83 0.50 -22.89
CA LEU A 11 -5.53 1.59 -21.97
C LEU A 11 -4.06 2.02 -22.10
N ASP A 12 -3.84 3.21 -22.61
CA ASP A 12 -2.54 3.83 -22.88
C ASP A 12 -2.31 5.12 -22.08
N ARG A 13 -3.38 5.77 -21.60
CA ARG A 13 -3.35 6.97 -20.77
C ARG A 13 -4.43 6.91 -19.68
N ILE A 14 -4.15 7.58 -18.56
CA ILE A 14 -5.09 7.77 -17.46
C ILE A 14 -5.09 9.25 -17.12
N HIS A 15 -6.26 9.89 -17.23
CA HIS A 15 -6.40 11.31 -16.91
C HIS A 15 -6.77 11.47 -15.44
N LEU A 16 -5.88 12.09 -14.67
CA LEU A 16 -6.04 12.34 -13.24
C LEU A 16 -5.97 13.84 -12.95
N SER A 17 -6.93 14.33 -12.17
CA SER A 17 -6.91 15.66 -11.57
C SER A 17 -6.37 15.55 -10.15
N GLN A 18 -5.22 16.17 -9.87
CA GLN A 18 -4.67 16.24 -8.52
C GLN A 18 -5.34 17.36 -7.73
N ARG A 19 -6.04 17.02 -6.65
CA ARG A 19 -6.85 17.96 -5.86
C ARG A 19 -6.16 18.37 -4.56
N ALA A 20 -5.28 17.52 -4.04
CA ALA A 20 -4.45 17.76 -2.86
C ALA A 20 -3.17 16.89 -2.94
N PRO A 21 -2.15 17.10 -2.07
CA PRO A 21 -1.01 16.18 -2.03
C PRO A 21 -1.48 14.75 -1.71
N GLY A 22 -1.23 13.83 -2.65
CA GLY A 22 -1.67 12.42 -2.55
C GLY A 22 -3.17 12.19 -2.68
N THR A 23 -3.92 13.12 -3.31
CA THR A 23 -5.36 12.94 -3.55
C THR A 23 -5.72 13.30 -4.99
N PHE A 24 -6.30 12.34 -5.68
CA PHE A 24 -6.57 12.39 -7.12
C PHE A 24 -8.03 12.06 -7.43
N GLN A 25 -8.51 12.60 -8.56
CA GLN A 25 -9.77 12.25 -9.19
C GLN A 25 -9.49 11.75 -10.60
N LEU A 26 -9.89 10.51 -10.89
CA LEU A 26 -9.99 9.96 -12.25
C LEU A 26 -11.03 10.71 -13.08
N LEU A 27 -10.63 11.17 -14.26
CA LEU A 27 -11.47 11.97 -15.15
C LEU A 27 -12.19 11.14 -16.21
N GLU A 28 -11.54 10.08 -16.69
CA GLU A 28 -12.08 9.21 -17.74
C GLU A 28 -12.27 7.79 -17.18
N PRO A 29 -13.44 7.17 -17.38
CA PRO A 29 -13.65 5.79 -16.97
C PRO A 29 -12.84 4.83 -17.84
N PHE A 30 -12.51 3.68 -17.27
CA PHE A 30 -11.90 2.56 -18.00
C PHE A 30 -12.40 1.24 -17.41
N SER A 31 -12.04 0.12 -18.03
CA SER A 31 -12.45 -1.20 -17.57
C SER A 31 -11.28 -2.15 -17.37
N TYR A 32 -11.52 -3.18 -16.57
CA TYR A 32 -10.61 -4.28 -16.31
C TYR A 32 -11.36 -5.60 -16.49
N LEU A 33 -10.76 -6.52 -17.26
CA LEU A 33 -11.20 -7.90 -17.34
C LEU A 33 -10.06 -8.79 -16.85
N GLU A 34 -10.33 -9.59 -15.81
CA GLU A 34 -9.34 -10.55 -15.32
C GLU A 34 -9.07 -11.63 -16.40
N PRO A 35 -7.81 -11.94 -16.72
CA PRO A 35 -7.51 -12.96 -17.72
C PRO A 35 -8.17 -14.31 -17.38
N GLY A 36 -8.87 -14.88 -18.35
CA GLY A 36 -9.59 -16.15 -18.20
C GLY A 36 -10.96 -16.04 -17.55
N ARG A 37 -11.41 -14.84 -17.15
CA ARG A 37 -12.81 -14.59 -16.73
C ARG A 37 -13.69 -14.25 -17.93
N PRO A 38 -15.00 -14.55 -17.85
CA PRO A 38 -15.94 -14.22 -18.90
C PRO A 38 -16.23 -12.71 -18.93
N GLU A 39 -16.67 -12.20 -20.08
CA GLU A 39 -16.81 -10.76 -20.37
C GLU A 39 -17.82 -10.07 -19.42
N GLU A 40 -18.80 -10.81 -18.92
CA GLU A 40 -19.82 -10.34 -17.97
C GLU A 40 -19.23 -9.98 -16.59
N GLU A 41 -18.06 -10.50 -16.25
CA GLU A 41 -17.33 -10.17 -15.01
C GLU A 41 -16.43 -8.93 -15.17
N ARG A 42 -16.53 -8.19 -16.29
CA ARG A 42 -15.77 -6.96 -16.51
C ARG A 42 -16.06 -5.94 -15.43
N ILE A 43 -15.00 -5.47 -14.79
CA ILE A 43 -15.05 -4.42 -13.77
C ILE A 43 -14.92 -3.08 -14.47
N VAL A 44 -15.90 -2.19 -14.27
CA VAL A 44 -15.86 -0.81 -14.78
C VAL A 44 -15.36 0.11 -13.67
N ILE A 45 -14.24 0.78 -13.91
CA ILE A 45 -13.66 1.80 -13.06
C ILE A 45 -14.27 3.14 -13.49
N ARG A 46 -15.10 3.72 -12.63
CA ARG A 46 -15.88 4.93 -12.89
C ARG A 46 -15.01 6.18 -12.75
N ALA A 47 -15.25 7.15 -13.62
CA ALA A 47 -14.73 8.50 -13.41
C ALA A 47 -15.34 9.10 -12.13
N HIS A 48 -14.57 9.95 -11.48
CA HIS A 48 -15.01 10.74 -10.33
C HIS A 48 -15.75 11.99 -10.83
N ASP A 49 -16.61 12.54 -9.98
CA ASP A 49 -17.31 13.79 -10.25
C ASP A 49 -16.45 14.98 -9.82
N GLU A 50 -15.91 15.72 -10.77
CA GLU A 50 -15.06 16.90 -10.54
C GLU A 50 -15.81 18.07 -9.89
N SER A 51 -17.14 18.12 -10.04
CA SER A 51 -17.97 19.15 -9.40
C SER A 51 -18.07 18.95 -7.89
N GLN A 52 -17.84 17.71 -7.44
CA GLN A 52 -17.87 17.34 -6.03
C GLN A 52 -16.48 17.39 -5.39
N PRO A 53 -16.40 17.61 -4.07
CA PRO A 53 -15.13 17.60 -3.37
C PRO A 53 -14.46 16.22 -3.48
N ALA A 54 -13.13 16.20 -3.61
CA ALA A 54 -12.32 14.99 -3.64
C ALA A 54 -12.25 14.36 -2.23
N LYS A 55 -13.29 13.62 -1.87
CA LYS A 55 -13.45 12.95 -0.58
C LYS A 55 -14.18 11.62 -0.76
N GLY A 56 -13.85 10.68 0.12
CA GLY A 56 -14.57 9.41 0.15
C GLY A 56 -14.40 8.62 -1.15
N ALA A 57 -15.49 8.03 -1.64
CA ALA A 57 -15.54 7.34 -2.92
C ALA A 57 -15.34 8.27 -4.13
N ASN A 58 -15.37 9.60 -3.93
CA ASN A 58 -15.09 10.58 -4.96
C ASN A 58 -13.60 10.98 -5.03
N ALA A 59 -12.70 10.17 -4.47
CA ALA A 59 -11.26 10.40 -4.45
C ALA A 59 -10.48 9.09 -4.38
N SER A 60 -9.28 9.12 -4.95
CA SER A 60 -8.28 8.06 -4.91
C SER A 60 -6.98 8.61 -4.33
N ASP A 61 -6.31 7.80 -3.52
CA ASP A 61 -4.95 8.07 -3.06
C ASP A 61 -3.91 7.20 -3.80
N LEU A 62 -4.38 6.47 -4.82
CA LEU A 62 -3.62 5.57 -5.69
C LEU A 62 -2.92 4.46 -4.90
N ALA A 63 -3.63 3.91 -3.91
CA ALA A 63 -3.11 2.89 -2.99
C ALA A 63 -1.78 3.33 -2.37
N SER A 64 -1.85 4.41 -1.60
CA SER A 64 -0.71 5.15 -1.03
C SER A 64 0.48 4.25 -0.62
N ILE A 65 1.62 4.45 -1.29
CA ILE A 65 2.87 3.77 -0.95
C ILE A 65 3.44 4.36 0.36
N PRO A 66 3.84 3.52 1.34
CA PRO A 66 4.47 3.98 2.56
C PRO A 66 5.68 4.91 2.32
N PRO A 67 5.85 6.00 3.09
CA PRO A 67 6.88 7.00 2.84
C PRO A 67 8.33 6.49 2.76
N PHE A 68 8.67 5.45 3.52
CA PHE A 68 10.02 4.86 3.48
C PHE A 68 10.32 4.09 2.18
N LEU A 69 9.29 3.80 1.37
CA LEU A 69 9.43 3.24 0.03
C LEU A 69 9.45 4.33 -1.06
N TRP A 70 9.23 5.60 -0.70
CA TRP A 70 9.39 6.71 -1.62
C TRP A 70 10.86 6.80 -2.06
N GLY A 71 11.08 6.79 -3.37
CA GLY A 71 12.42 6.72 -3.97
C GLY A 71 12.81 5.32 -4.47
N LEU A 72 12.25 4.25 -3.89
CA LEU A 72 12.40 2.88 -4.41
C LEU A 72 11.29 2.52 -5.41
N ILE A 73 10.09 3.02 -5.16
CA ILE A 73 8.93 2.80 -6.01
C ILE A 73 8.38 4.18 -6.42
N SER A 74 8.17 4.38 -7.72
CA SER A 74 7.46 5.58 -8.20
C SER A 74 6.04 5.58 -7.67
N ASN A 75 5.55 6.73 -7.19
CA ASN A 75 4.17 6.86 -6.70
C ASN A 75 3.14 6.52 -7.79
N HIS A 76 3.47 6.76 -9.07
CA HIS A 76 2.60 6.51 -10.21
C HIS A 76 3.34 5.74 -11.31
N GLY A 77 2.60 4.99 -12.12
CA GLY A 77 3.18 4.21 -13.22
C GLY A 77 2.28 3.04 -13.62
N ARG A 78 2.90 1.90 -13.93
CA ARG A 78 2.19 0.70 -14.41
C ARG A 78 1.16 0.13 -13.43
N HIS A 79 1.29 0.42 -12.13
CA HIS A 79 0.35 0.00 -11.09
C HIS A 79 -0.83 0.96 -10.89
N THR A 80 -0.83 2.15 -11.51
CA THR A 80 -1.86 3.18 -11.28
C THR A 80 -3.27 2.70 -11.63
N ALA A 81 -3.43 1.98 -12.75
CA ALA A 81 -4.74 1.41 -13.13
C ALA A 81 -5.26 0.41 -12.08
N SER A 82 -4.39 -0.48 -11.61
CA SER A 82 -4.70 -1.43 -10.53
C SER A 82 -5.06 -0.72 -9.23
N ALA A 83 -4.35 0.35 -8.89
CA ALA A 83 -4.61 1.11 -7.67
C ALA A 83 -5.97 1.81 -7.71
N LEU A 84 -6.31 2.46 -8.82
CA LEU A 84 -7.64 3.08 -9.01
C LEU A 84 -8.78 2.05 -8.93
N MET A 85 -8.59 0.90 -9.56
CA MET A 85 -9.54 -0.21 -9.46
C MET A 85 -9.69 -0.69 -8.01
N HIS A 86 -8.57 -0.87 -7.29
CA HIS A 86 -8.59 -1.28 -5.88
C HIS A 86 -9.28 -0.26 -4.98
N ASP A 87 -9.02 1.03 -5.16
CA ASP A 87 -9.67 2.10 -4.41
C ASP A 87 -11.19 2.08 -4.62
N GLN A 88 -11.67 1.93 -5.86
CA GLN A 88 -13.10 1.80 -6.12
C GLN A 88 -13.69 0.55 -5.45
N LEU A 89 -13.06 -0.61 -5.64
CA LEU A 89 -13.51 -1.87 -5.03
C LEU A 89 -13.49 -1.79 -3.50
N TRP A 90 -12.53 -1.06 -2.92
CA TRP A 90 -12.45 -0.81 -1.48
C TRP A 90 -13.72 -0.12 -0.97
N TRP A 91 -14.20 0.89 -1.70
CA TRP A 91 -15.44 1.60 -1.36
C TRP A 91 -16.69 0.74 -1.54
N GLU A 92 -16.71 -0.09 -2.58
CA GLU A 92 -17.81 -1.05 -2.84
C GLU A 92 -17.86 -2.19 -1.81
N CYS A 93 -16.71 -2.53 -1.20
CA CYS A 93 -16.65 -3.56 -0.16
C CYS A 93 -17.18 -3.11 1.21
N LEU A 94 -17.53 -1.82 1.40
CA LEU A 94 -18.05 -1.31 2.66
C LEU A 94 -19.30 -2.07 3.10
N ASP A 95 -19.21 -2.68 4.28
CA ASP A 95 -20.30 -3.45 4.86
C ASP A 95 -20.29 -3.27 6.39
N PRO A 96 -21.46 -3.11 7.05
CA PRO A 96 -21.55 -3.07 8.50
C PRO A 96 -21.11 -4.39 9.16
N ASP A 97 -21.30 -5.54 8.51
CA ASP A 97 -20.81 -6.81 9.00
C ASP A 97 -19.30 -6.93 8.77
N ARG A 98 -18.57 -7.02 9.89
CA ARG A 98 -17.12 -7.17 9.93
C ARG A 98 -16.60 -8.40 9.19
N ARG A 99 -17.35 -9.51 9.16
CA ARG A 99 -16.94 -10.74 8.45
C ARG A 99 -17.09 -10.55 6.95
N LEU A 100 -18.25 -10.06 6.51
CA LEU A 100 -18.52 -9.78 5.10
C LEU A 100 -17.55 -8.73 4.54
N TRP A 101 -17.24 -7.66 5.30
CA TRP A 101 -16.19 -6.70 4.95
C TRP A 101 -14.86 -7.38 4.65
N ILE A 102 -14.40 -8.27 5.55
CA ILE A 102 -13.10 -8.95 5.39
C ILE A 102 -13.13 -9.87 4.15
N GLU A 103 -14.22 -10.59 3.92
CA GLU A 103 -14.33 -11.50 2.78
C GLU A 103 -14.38 -10.75 1.44
N ARG A 104 -15.19 -9.69 1.33
CA ARG A 104 -15.22 -8.84 0.13
C ARG A 104 -13.88 -8.17 -0.12
N ARG A 105 -13.24 -7.64 0.93
CA ARG A 105 -11.90 -7.04 0.81
C ARG A 105 -10.84 -8.07 0.41
N ARG A 106 -10.94 -9.33 0.84
CA ARG A 106 -10.03 -10.41 0.38
C ARG A 106 -10.15 -10.61 -1.13
N GLU A 107 -11.37 -10.59 -1.65
CA GLU A 107 -11.59 -10.72 -3.10
C GLU A 107 -11.06 -9.49 -3.85
N ALA A 108 -11.32 -8.27 -3.37
CA ALA A 108 -10.74 -7.07 -3.95
C ALA A 108 -9.19 -7.09 -3.93
N ASP A 109 -8.58 -7.52 -2.84
CA ASP A 109 -7.12 -7.65 -2.73
C ASP A 109 -6.58 -8.76 -3.65
N ARG A 110 -7.35 -9.85 -3.89
CA ARG A 110 -7.01 -10.90 -4.87
C ARG A 110 -7.00 -10.35 -6.29
N VAL A 111 -8.08 -9.69 -6.71
CA VAL A 111 -8.20 -9.05 -8.03
C VAL A 111 -7.09 -8.02 -8.23
N PHE A 112 -6.79 -7.23 -7.20
CA PHE A 112 -5.67 -6.29 -7.22
C PHE A 112 -4.33 -6.99 -7.47
N ARG A 113 -4.03 -8.08 -6.75
CA ARG A 113 -2.79 -8.86 -6.96
C ARG A 113 -2.65 -9.38 -8.38
N VAL A 114 -3.74 -9.92 -8.94
CA VAL A 114 -3.77 -10.44 -10.31
C VAL A 114 -3.52 -9.29 -11.29
N SER A 115 -4.27 -8.19 -11.15
CA SER A 115 -4.13 -7.02 -12.03
C SER A 115 -2.71 -6.42 -12.02
N LEU A 116 -2.02 -6.45 -10.87
CA LEU A 116 -0.64 -5.97 -10.76
C LEU A 116 0.34 -6.85 -11.53
N ARG A 117 0.16 -8.18 -11.49
CA ARG A 117 1.00 -9.14 -12.23
C ARG A 117 0.82 -9.00 -13.73
N GLU A 118 -0.43 -8.85 -14.16
CA GLU A 118 -0.81 -8.72 -15.57
C GLU A 118 -0.56 -7.30 -16.13
N GLY A 119 -0.50 -6.29 -15.25
CA GLY A 119 -0.24 -4.89 -15.58
C GLY A 119 1.24 -4.56 -15.82
N ASN A 120 2.11 -5.54 -16.08
CA ASN A 120 3.56 -5.36 -16.28
C ASN A 120 4.31 -4.71 -15.10
N SER A 121 3.81 -4.88 -13.87
CA SER A 121 4.56 -4.55 -12.65
C SER A 121 5.49 -5.70 -12.29
N SER A 122 6.68 -5.41 -11.75
CA SER A 122 7.60 -6.47 -11.31
C SER A 122 6.96 -7.32 -10.20
N ALA A 123 7.24 -8.62 -10.18
CA ALA A 123 6.65 -9.54 -9.20
C ALA A 123 6.88 -9.08 -7.74
N VAL A 124 8.07 -8.53 -7.47
CA VAL A 124 8.43 -7.98 -6.16
C VAL A 124 7.56 -6.76 -5.81
N ARG A 125 7.41 -5.81 -6.74
CA ARG A 125 6.56 -4.62 -6.51
C ARG A 125 5.10 -5.02 -6.29
N SER A 126 4.61 -5.94 -7.10
CA SER A 126 3.26 -6.46 -6.97
C SER A 126 3.04 -7.14 -5.61
N ALA A 127 4.03 -7.88 -5.11
CA ALA A 127 3.98 -8.51 -3.79
C ALA A 127 4.00 -7.48 -2.65
N ILE A 128 4.84 -6.44 -2.74
CA ILE A 128 4.90 -5.35 -1.75
C ILE A 128 3.55 -4.64 -1.65
N LEU A 129 3.03 -4.16 -2.77
CA LEU A 129 1.76 -3.40 -2.82
C LEU A 129 0.60 -4.26 -2.31
N TRP A 130 0.49 -5.49 -2.80
CA TRP A 130 -0.56 -6.42 -2.37
C TRP A 130 -0.51 -6.73 -0.87
N SER A 131 0.68 -7.01 -0.32
CA SER A 131 0.81 -7.36 1.09
C SER A 131 0.46 -6.17 2.01
N ALA A 132 0.82 -4.95 1.60
CA ALA A 132 0.47 -3.73 2.32
C ALA A 132 -1.06 -3.55 2.42
N VAL A 133 -1.77 -3.59 1.29
CA VAL A 133 -3.25 -3.43 1.28
C VAL A 133 -3.98 -4.60 1.95
N SER A 134 -3.38 -5.80 1.92
CA SER A 134 -3.92 -6.98 2.60
C SER A 134 -3.93 -6.84 4.11
N ILE A 135 -2.91 -6.21 4.71
CA ILE A 135 -2.92 -5.84 6.13
C ILE A 135 -3.88 -4.68 6.38
N GLU A 136 -3.96 -3.72 5.45
CA GLU A 136 -4.83 -2.55 5.59
C GLU A 136 -6.29 -2.92 5.87
N ARG A 137 -6.78 -3.99 5.24
CA ARG A 137 -8.12 -4.56 5.42
C ARG A 137 -8.54 -4.71 6.89
N PHE A 138 -7.61 -5.00 7.80
CA PHE A 138 -7.91 -5.23 9.22
C PHE A 138 -8.08 -3.94 10.03
N TRP A 139 -7.59 -2.80 9.56
CA TRP A 139 -7.59 -1.54 10.33
C TRP A 139 -8.98 -0.97 10.60
N GLY A 140 -9.98 -1.32 9.79
CA GLY A 140 -11.38 -0.96 10.04
C GLY A 140 -12.01 -1.83 11.13
N PRO A 141 -12.42 -3.07 10.81
CA PRO A 141 -13.23 -3.92 11.69
C PRO A 141 -12.45 -4.57 12.85
N ARG A 142 -11.13 -4.75 12.72
CA ARG A 142 -10.31 -5.54 13.65
C ARG A 142 -8.94 -4.90 13.87
N ARG A 143 -8.92 -3.62 14.28
CA ARG A 143 -7.69 -2.84 14.52
C ARG A 143 -6.63 -3.57 15.37
N TRP A 144 -7.06 -4.31 16.40
CA TRP A 144 -6.15 -5.07 17.27
C TRP A 144 -5.44 -6.19 16.52
N GLN A 145 -6.13 -6.84 15.57
CA GLN A 145 -5.54 -7.83 14.70
C GLN A 145 -4.48 -7.19 13.79
N ALA A 146 -4.78 -6.02 13.20
CA ALA A 146 -3.81 -5.27 12.40
C ALA A 146 -2.56 -4.88 13.20
N ILE A 147 -2.75 -4.43 14.44
CA ILE A 147 -1.65 -4.08 15.36
C ILE A 147 -0.83 -5.34 15.69
N ALA A 148 -1.47 -6.45 16.04
CA ALA A 148 -0.79 -7.70 16.34
C ALA A 148 0.04 -8.21 15.15
N MET A 149 -0.50 -8.12 13.92
CA MET A 149 0.23 -8.43 12.68
C MET A 149 1.47 -7.53 12.52
N ALA A 150 1.31 -6.22 12.69
CA ALA A 150 2.41 -5.27 12.56
C ALA A 150 3.49 -5.49 13.62
N VAL A 151 3.10 -5.68 14.88
CA VAL A 151 4.02 -5.98 15.99
C VAL A 151 4.76 -7.29 15.72
N GLN A 152 4.06 -8.33 15.27
CA GLN A 152 4.71 -9.59 14.94
C GLN A 152 5.73 -9.45 13.82
N ILE A 153 5.43 -8.71 12.75
CA ILE A 153 6.39 -8.47 11.66
C ILE A 153 7.63 -7.77 12.21
N VAL A 154 7.47 -6.72 13.01
CA VAL A 154 8.60 -5.97 13.58
C VAL A 154 9.45 -6.84 14.51
N LEU A 155 8.81 -7.54 15.46
CA LEU A 155 9.51 -8.42 16.40
C LEU A 155 10.14 -9.63 15.69
N GLY A 156 9.45 -10.18 14.69
CA GLY A 156 9.94 -11.30 13.89
C GLY A 156 11.18 -10.94 13.09
N VAL A 157 11.17 -9.78 12.41
CA VAL A 157 12.36 -9.26 11.72
C VAL A 157 13.51 -9.07 12.73
N GLY A 158 13.25 -8.45 13.88
CA GLY A 158 14.26 -8.24 14.92
C GLY A 158 14.85 -9.56 15.46
N ALA A 159 14.00 -10.54 15.76
CA ALA A 159 14.42 -11.86 16.22
C ALA A 159 15.27 -12.60 15.18
N ILE A 160 14.92 -12.49 13.90
CA ILE A 160 15.69 -13.10 12.80
C ILE A 160 17.06 -12.44 12.69
N TYR A 161 17.18 -11.11 12.80
CA TYR A 161 18.47 -10.43 12.84
C TYR A 161 19.35 -10.88 14.02
N LEU A 162 18.77 -10.99 15.22
CA LEU A 162 19.49 -11.49 16.39
C LEU A 162 19.95 -12.94 16.20
N GLY A 163 19.09 -13.79 15.64
CA GLY A 163 19.43 -15.18 15.31
C GLY A 163 20.55 -15.28 14.28
N ILE A 164 20.48 -14.49 13.20
CA ILE A 164 21.55 -14.42 12.19
C ILE A 164 22.87 -13.97 12.82
N ALA A 165 22.85 -12.92 13.66
CA ALA A 165 24.06 -12.42 14.33
C ALA A 165 24.69 -13.48 15.25
N ALA A 166 23.86 -14.21 16.01
CA ALA A 166 24.34 -15.30 16.86
C ALA A 166 24.95 -16.44 16.04
N LEU A 167 24.28 -16.87 14.96
CA LEU A 167 24.74 -17.95 14.09
C LEU A 167 26.01 -17.59 13.31
N LEU A 168 26.15 -16.32 12.91
CA LEU A 168 27.39 -15.80 12.33
C LEU A 168 28.56 -15.91 13.32
N GLY A 169 28.32 -15.61 14.61
CA GLY A 169 29.32 -15.79 15.67
C GLY A 169 29.74 -17.24 15.90
N LEU A 170 28.87 -18.20 15.54
CA LEU A 170 29.12 -19.64 15.64
C LEU A 170 29.69 -20.26 14.35
N GLY A 171 29.65 -19.55 13.22
CA GLY A 171 30.14 -20.05 11.92
C GLY A 171 29.21 -21.05 11.21
N ASP A 172 27.96 -21.23 11.66
CA ASP A 172 27.01 -22.18 11.08
C ASP A 172 26.20 -21.53 9.94
N LEU A 173 26.83 -21.47 8.77
CA LEU A 173 26.23 -20.90 7.56
C LEU A 173 24.95 -21.64 7.11
N PRO A 174 24.88 -22.99 7.08
CA PRO A 174 23.66 -23.70 6.72
C PRO A 174 22.46 -23.34 7.60
N LEU A 175 22.64 -23.33 8.93
CA LEU A 175 21.55 -23.00 9.86
C LEU A 175 21.11 -21.54 9.72
N MET A 176 22.03 -20.63 9.43
CA MET A 176 21.71 -19.23 9.15
C MET A 176 20.83 -19.08 7.92
N LEU A 177 21.18 -19.74 6.81
CA LEU A 177 20.38 -19.74 5.59
C LEU A 177 19.01 -20.39 5.80
N ALA A 178 18.96 -21.51 6.53
CA ALA A 178 17.70 -22.16 6.89
C ALA A 178 16.81 -21.22 7.72
N THR A 179 17.37 -20.50 8.69
CA THR A 179 16.65 -19.51 9.50
C THR A 179 16.08 -18.39 8.64
N LEU A 180 16.87 -17.86 7.70
CA LEU A 180 16.44 -16.77 6.83
C LEU A 180 15.20 -17.13 5.98
N VAL A 181 15.11 -18.38 5.52
CA VAL A 181 14.01 -18.86 4.67
C VAL A 181 12.84 -19.39 5.48
N ALA A 182 13.10 -20.22 6.50
CA ALA A 182 12.04 -20.93 7.21
C ALA A 182 11.36 -20.08 8.29
N ALA A 183 12.10 -19.20 8.99
CA ALA A 183 11.55 -18.47 10.13
C ALA A 183 10.37 -17.56 9.73
N PRO A 184 10.41 -16.78 8.63
CA PRO A 184 9.25 -15.99 8.20
C PRO A 184 8.01 -16.85 7.90
N ALA A 185 8.19 -18.01 7.26
CA ALA A 185 7.09 -18.92 6.94
C ALA A 185 6.46 -19.50 8.22
N LEU A 186 7.29 -19.92 9.18
CA LEU A 186 6.84 -20.41 10.48
C LEU A 186 6.11 -19.34 11.29
N LEU A 187 6.64 -18.11 11.31
CA LEU A 187 5.99 -16.97 11.98
C LEU A 187 4.66 -16.61 11.33
N ALA A 188 4.46 -16.89 10.04
CA ALA A 188 3.21 -16.60 9.35
C ALA A 188 2.08 -17.60 9.64
N LEU A 189 2.40 -18.83 10.11
CA LEU A 189 1.41 -19.90 10.34
C LEU A 189 0.20 -19.52 11.22
N PRO A 190 0.35 -18.75 12.33
CA PRO A 190 -0.79 -18.35 13.16
C PRO A 190 -1.89 -17.59 12.39
N TRP A 191 -1.54 -16.96 11.27
CA TRP A 191 -2.45 -16.14 10.46
C TRP A 191 -3.24 -16.92 9.40
N ARG A 192 -2.94 -18.22 9.21
CA ARG A 192 -3.68 -19.14 8.34
C ARG A 192 -3.94 -18.56 6.94
N ARG A 193 -5.20 -18.19 6.63
CA ARG A 193 -5.62 -17.61 5.34
C ARG A 193 -4.93 -16.28 5.02
N ASP A 194 -4.39 -15.61 6.02
CA ASP A 194 -3.70 -14.33 5.91
C ASP A 194 -2.18 -14.49 6.17
N ALA A 195 -1.63 -15.70 6.07
CA ALA A 195 -0.20 -15.98 6.27
C ALA A 195 0.69 -15.35 5.17
N ALA A 196 0.29 -15.46 3.90
CA ALA A 196 1.09 -14.98 2.78
C ALA A 196 1.50 -13.49 2.86
N PRO A 197 0.64 -12.51 3.20
CA PRO A 197 1.09 -11.13 3.35
C PRO A 197 2.07 -10.94 4.52
N ILE A 198 1.93 -11.70 5.61
CA ILE A 198 2.84 -11.67 6.77
C ILE A 198 4.22 -12.22 6.39
N GLU A 199 4.24 -13.37 5.72
CA GLU A 199 5.46 -13.99 5.22
C GLU A 199 6.21 -13.04 4.28
N ILE A 200 5.53 -12.49 3.28
CA ILE A 200 6.11 -11.57 2.31
C ILE A 200 6.65 -10.32 3.01
N LEU A 201 5.89 -9.70 3.90
CA LEU A 201 6.34 -8.49 4.60
C LEU A 201 7.48 -8.75 5.58
N THR A 202 7.55 -9.93 6.18
CA THR A 202 8.67 -10.31 7.03
C THR A 202 9.95 -10.50 6.20
N HIS A 203 9.89 -11.18 5.06
CA HIS A 203 11.03 -11.30 4.14
C HIS A 203 11.48 -9.95 3.59
N LEU A 204 10.53 -9.12 3.15
CA LEU A 204 10.82 -7.76 2.70
C LEU A 204 11.40 -6.92 3.83
N GLY A 205 10.91 -7.09 5.05
CA GLY A 205 11.45 -6.46 6.25
C GLY A 205 12.92 -6.81 6.43
N ILE A 206 13.28 -8.10 6.38
CA ILE A 206 14.67 -8.54 6.50
C ILE A 206 15.54 -7.99 5.35
N LEU A 207 15.03 -7.97 4.12
CA LEU A 207 15.82 -7.50 2.98
C LEU A 207 16.02 -5.98 3.00
N PHE A 208 14.96 -5.22 3.30
CA PHE A 208 14.93 -3.77 3.14
C PHE A 208 15.19 -3.01 4.44
N LEU A 209 15.19 -3.64 5.63
CA LEU A 209 15.43 -2.92 6.88
C LEU A 209 16.75 -2.14 6.89
N PRO A 210 17.90 -2.66 6.43
CA PRO A 210 19.15 -1.90 6.49
C PRO A 210 19.09 -0.66 5.59
N ILE A 211 18.50 -0.82 4.41
CA ILE A 211 18.29 0.27 3.44
C ILE A 211 17.32 1.30 4.03
N ALA A 212 16.23 0.84 4.63
CA ALA A 212 15.23 1.70 5.27
C ALA A 212 15.84 2.48 6.44
N VAL A 213 16.69 1.85 7.26
CA VAL A 213 17.39 2.54 8.37
C VAL A 213 18.27 3.65 7.82
N VAL A 214 19.09 3.38 6.80
CA VAL A 214 19.94 4.41 6.17
C VAL A 214 19.10 5.53 5.56
N ALA A 215 18.03 5.19 4.84
CA ALA A 215 17.14 6.16 4.22
C ALA A 215 16.42 7.04 5.26
N ILE A 216 15.92 6.44 6.34
CA ILE A 216 15.29 7.16 7.45
C ILE A 216 16.31 8.13 8.07
N VAL A 217 17.51 7.65 8.43
CA VAL A 217 18.57 8.49 9.00
C VAL A 217 18.90 9.67 8.07
N GLY A 218 19.08 9.41 6.78
CA GLY A 218 19.32 10.45 5.78
C GLY A 218 18.19 11.46 5.67
N GLN A 219 16.94 11.02 5.72
CA GLN A 219 15.76 11.89 5.70
C GLN A 219 15.67 12.77 6.95
N PHE A 220 16.01 12.23 8.12
CA PHE A 220 16.07 13.00 9.36
C PHE A 220 17.20 14.04 9.33
N ALA A 221 18.36 13.67 8.81
CA ALA A 221 19.49 14.58 8.64
C ALA A 221 19.14 15.75 7.70
N LEU A 222 18.58 15.46 6.52
CA LEU A 222 18.16 16.48 5.55
C LEU A 222 17.12 17.43 6.16
N ALA A 223 16.08 16.89 6.81
CA ALA A 223 15.07 17.71 7.44
C ALA A 223 15.64 18.60 8.56
N GLY A 224 16.65 18.12 9.30
CA GLY A 224 17.39 18.92 10.27
C GLY A 224 18.10 20.11 9.62
N LEU A 225 18.78 19.86 8.49
CA LEU A 225 19.44 20.91 7.70
C LEU A 225 18.44 21.92 7.13
N GLU A 226 17.28 21.47 6.63
CA GLU A 226 16.22 22.35 6.13
C GLU A 226 15.66 23.25 7.22
N VAL A 227 15.39 22.68 8.42
CA VAL A 227 14.91 23.46 9.57
C VAL A 227 15.95 24.45 10.04
N ALA A 228 17.22 24.05 10.13
CA ALA A 228 18.32 24.94 10.48
C ALA A 228 18.46 26.07 9.45
N GLY A 229 18.45 25.76 8.16
CA GLY A 229 18.52 26.76 7.08
C GLY A 229 17.32 27.70 7.06
N TRP A 230 16.11 27.21 7.35
CA TRP A 230 14.92 28.04 7.50
C TRP A 230 15.04 29.00 8.70
N ALA A 231 15.48 28.49 9.86
CA ALA A 231 15.64 29.27 11.08
C ALA A 231 16.74 30.34 10.96
N LEU A 232 17.88 29.98 10.38
CA LEU A 232 19.03 30.87 10.19
C LEU A 232 18.84 31.86 9.04
N GLY A 233 18.08 31.48 8.00
CA GLY A 233 17.91 32.27 6.79
C GLY A 233 16.88 33.40 6.87
N GLY A 234 16.20 33.59 8.02
CA GLY A 234 15.25 34.69 8.23
C GLY A 234 14.04 34.70 7.27
N ARG A 235 13.76 33.59 6.59
CA ARG A 235 12.69 33.50 5.58
C ARG A 235 11.32 33.55 6.25
N LYS A 236 10.45 34.49 5.81
CA LYS A 236 9.05 34.64 6.29
C LYS A 236 8.07 33.57 5.79
N GLY A 237 8.57 32.46 5.24
CA GLY A 237 7.76 31.37 4.69
C GLY A 237 7.41 30.30 5.74
N PRO A 238 6.45 29.41 5.44
CA PRO A 238 6.12 28.28 6.30
C PRO A 238 7.34 27.37 6.50
N ALA A 239 7.46 26.80 7.70
CA ALA A 239 8.53 25.86 8.01
C ALA A 239 8.52 24.66 7.03
N PRO A 240 9.70 24.15 6.65
CA PRO A 240 9.81 22.99 5.76
C PRO A 240 9.04 21.79 6.33
N ARG A 241 8.40 21.03 5.44
CA ARG A 241 7.62 19.82 5.76
C ARG A 241 8.13 18.66 4.95
N ARG A 242 8.22 17.48 5.58
CA ARG A 242 8.60 16.24 4.89
C ARG A 242 7.46 15.76 4.00
N GLY A 243 7.81 15.33 2.78
CA GLY A 243 6.88 14.71 1.82
C GLY A 243 6.35 15.68 0.75
N PRO A 244 5.43 15.22 -0.11
CA PRO A 244 4.89 16.03 -1.19
C PRO A 244 4.19 17.28 -0.64
N VAL A 245 4.68 18.45 -1.06
CA VAL A 245 4.11 19.74 -0.71
C VAL A 245 3.06 20.07 -1.76
N GLY A 246 1.81 20.26 -1.34
CA GLY A 246 0.73 20.67 -2.22
C GLY A 246 0.41 22.15 -2.05
N LEU A 247 -0.27 22.71 -3.07
CA LEU A 247 -0.80 24.08 -3.05
C LEU A 247 -1.82 24.29 -1.92
N THR A 248 -2.44 23.21 -1.44
CA THR A 248 -3.49 23.21 -0.41
C THR A 248 -3.18 22.18 0.69
N ARG A 249 -3.78 22.36 1.87
CA ARG A 249 -3.66 21.38 2.96
C ARG A 249 -4.24 20.03 2.51
N PRO A 250 -3.63 18.89 2.89
CA PRO A 250 -4.13 17.58 2.53
C PRO A 250 -5.55 17.38 3.06
N VAL A 251 -6.48 17.09 2.15
CA VAL A 251 -7.82 16.63 2.52
C VAL A 251 -7.66 15.17 2.89
N LYS A 252 -7.66 14.86 4.20
CA LYS A 252 -7.63 13.45 4.63
C LYS A 252 -8.85 12.75 4.02
N VAL A 253 -8.60 11.80 3.11
CA VAL A 253 -9.59 10.83 2.64
C VAL A 253 -9.89 9.89 3.80
N ARG A 254 -10.60 10.39 4.82
CA ARG A 254 -10.87 9.63 6.05
C ARG A 254 -12.18 8.87 5.89
N ALA A 255 -12.10 7.76 5.14
CA ALA A 255 -13.16 6.77 5.07
C ALA A 255 -13.44 6.06 6.41
N ARG A 256 -12.48 6.13 7.33
CA ARG A 256 -12.44 5.37 8.60
C ARG A 256 -13.63 5.59 9.56
N ASN A 257 -14.45 6.62 9.38
CA ASN A 257 -15.51 6.94 10.36
C ASN A 257 -16.86 6.25 10.08
N ARG A 258 -17.12 5.70 8.88
CA ARG A 258 -18.44 5.08 8.58
C ARG A 258 -18.62 3.68 9.18
N VAL A 259 -17.56 2.88 9.30
CA VAL A 259 -17.64 1.54 9.94
C VAL A 259 -17.85 1.66 11.47
N ARG A 260 -17.54 2.81 12.07
CA ARG A 260 -17.82 3.08 13.49
C ARG A 260 -19.30 3.34 13.77
N ALA A 261 -20.01 3.99 12.86
CA ALA A 261 -21.40 4.41 13.10
C ALA A 261 -22.43 3.27 12.96
N ALA A 262 -22.01 2.08 12.50
CA ALA A 262 -22.90 0.93 12.32
C ALA A 262 -22.65 -0.20 13.35
N GLY A 263 -21.82 0.06 14.37
CA GLY A 263 -21.42 -0.94 15.36
C GLY A 263 -21.42 -0.46 16.81
N ASP A 264 -22.04 0.69 17.08
CA ASP A 264 -22.49 1.15 18.40
C ASP A 264 -24.03 1.08 18.42
#